data_AF-A0A1N7QI79-F1
#
_entry.id   AF-A0A1N7QI79-F1
#
_cell.length_a   1.000
_cell.length_b   1.000
_cell.length_c   1.000
_cell.angle_alpha   90.00
_cell.angle_beta   90.00
_cell.angle_gamma   90.00
#
_symmetry.space_group_name_H-M   'P 1'
#
loop_
_entity.id
_entity.type
_entity.pdbx_description
1 polymer ?
#
loop_
_entity_poly.entity_id
_entity_poly.type
_entity_poly.pdbx_seq_one_letter_code
_entity_poly.pdbx_strand_id
1 'polypeptide(L)' 'MGKRATFTGKQISAAVAAARAADPRAVIEIITQSGTIRILPESTPEKPADEVEAWFGRDDG' A
#
# COMPACT_ATOMS: atom_id res chain seq x y z
N MET A 1 16.68 -27.63 10.38
CA MET A 1 16.93 -26.32 11.02
C MET A 1 16.77 -25.24 9.96
N GLY A 2 15.75 -24.39 10.07
CA GLY A 2 15.52 -23.31 9.09
C GLY A 2 16.63 -22.26 9.18
N LYS A 3 17.27 -21.96 8.05
CA LYS A 3 18.31 -20.92 7.98
C LYS A 3 17.64 -19.56 8.19
N ARG A 4 18.10 -18.80 9.20
CA ARG A 4 17.68 -17.40 9.37
C ARG A 4 18.18 -16.61 8.16
N ALA A 5 17.27 -16.04 7.39
CA ALA A 5 17.61 -15.15 6.28
C ALA A 5 17.74 -13.72 6.82
N THR A 6 18.89 -13.09 6.59
CA THR A 6 19.08 -11.67 6.87
C THR A 6 18.78 -10.89 5.59
N PHE A 7 17.78 -10.02 5.64
CA PHE A 7 17.43 -9.16 4.52
C PHE A 7 18.04 -7.77 4.73
N THR A 8 18.66 -7.23 3.69
CA THR A 8 19.05 -5.82 3.63
C THR A 8 17.82 -4.94 3.41
N GLY A 9 17.91 -3.66 3.79
CA GLY A 9 16.82 -2.70 3.52
C GLY A 9 16.43 -2.66 2.04
N LYS A 10 17.41 -2.70 1.13
CA LYS A 10 17.17 -2.74 -0.32
C LYS A 10 16.35 -3.95 -0.76
N GLN A 11 16.59 -5.13 -0.19
CA GLN A 11 15.83 -6.34 -0.52
C GLN A 11 14.39 -6.25 -0.02
N ILE A 12 14.17 -5.68 1.16
CA ILE A 12 12.82 -5.46 1.69
C ILE A 12 12.06 -4.50 0.77
N SER A 13 12.67 -3.37 0.40
CA SER A 13 12.04 -2.41 -0.52
C SER A 13 11.70 -3.04 -1.88
N ALA A 14 12.59 -3.86 -2.44
CA ALA A 14 12.35 -4.55 -3.70
C ALA A 14 11.19 -5.56 -3.59
N ALA A 15 11.11 -6.31 -2.49
CA ALA A 15 10.02 -7.26 -2.25
C ALA A 15 8.65 -6.56 -2.13
N VAL A 16 8.60 -5.44 -1.39
CA VAL A 16 7.38 -4.63 -1.27
C VAL A 16 6.96 -4.08 -2.64
N ALA A 17 7.90 -3.53 -3.42
CA ALA A 17 7.60 -3.01 -4.75
C ALA A 17 7.08 -4.11 -5.69
N ALA A 18 7.70 -5.29 -5.68
CA ALA A 18 7.26 -6.43 -6.49
C ALA A 18 5.86 -6.93 -6.09
N ALA A 19 5.58 -7.02 -4.78
CA ALA A 19 4.26 -7.39 -4.29
C ALA A 19 3.18 -6.40 -4.75
N ARG A 20 3.46 -5.09 -4.70
CA ARG A 20 2.57 -4.02 -5.16
C ARG A 20 2.35 -4.00 -6.66
N ALA A 21 3.37 -4.35 -7.43
CA ALA A 21 3.26 -4.44 -8.88
C ALA A 21 2.34 -5.61 -9.30
N ALA A 22 2.33 -6.71 -8.53
CA ALA A 22 1.45 -7.85 -8.77
C ALA A 22 0.02 -7.59 -8.24
N ASP A 23 -0.11 -6.99 -7.06
CA ASP A 23 -1.38 -6.57 -6.47
C ASP A 23 -1.21 -5.21 -5.77
N PRO A 24 -1.81 -4.13 -6.31
CA PRO A 24 -1.76 -2.81 -5.69
C PRO A 24 -2.26 -2.79 -4.24
N ARG A 25 -3.17 -3.71 -3.87
CA ARG A 25 -3.77 -3.81 -2.53
C ARG A 25 -3.11 -4.86 -1.63
N ALA A 26 -1.98 -5.44 -2.05
CA ALA A 26 -1.27 -6.46 -1.28
C ALA A 26 -1.06 -6.06 0.20
N VAL A 27 -1.29 -6.95 1.15
CA VAL A 27 -0.85 -6.74 2.54
C VAL A 27 0.45 -7.52 2.72
N ILE A 28 1.53 -6.84 3.10
CA ILE A 28 2.81 -7.51 3.32
C ILE A 28 3.00 -7.76 4.81
N GLU A 29 3.15 -9.03 5.19
CA GLU A 29 3.43 -9.46 6.56
C GLU A 29 4.87 -9.98 6.70
N ILE A 30 5.63 -9.39 7.60
CA ILE A 30 7.00 -9.81 7.93
C ILE A 30 6.97 -10.45 9.32
N ILE A 31 7.12 -11.77 9.36
CA ILE A 31 7.15 -12.55 10.60
C ILE A 31 8.56 -12.47 11.18
N THR A 32 8.69 -11.87 12.37
CA THR A 32 9.93 -11.76 13.14
C THR A 32 9.80 -12.49 14.47
N GLN A 33 10.92 -12.69 15.17
CA GLN A 33 10.89 -13.29 16.52
C GLN A 33 10.16 -12.42 17.53
N SER A 34 10.16 -11.11 17.33
CA SER A 34 9.55 -10.12 18.22
C SER A 34 8.05 -9.95 17.93
N GLY A 35 7.54 -10.56 16.87
CA GLY A 35 6.16 -10.39 16.40
C GLY A 35 6.08 -10.16 14.88
N THR A 36 4.93 -9.69 14.41
CA THR A 36 4.65 -9.50 12.98
C THR A 36 4.58 -8.02 12.64
N ILE A 37 5.33 -7.60 11.63
CA ILE A 37 5.22 -6.27 11.05
C ILE A 37 4.27 -6.36 9.85
N ARG A 38 3.23 -5.51 9.83
CA ARG A 38 2.27 -5.42 8.71
C ARG A 38 2.46 -4.11 7.96
N ILE A 39 2.62 -4.21 6.64
CA ILE A 39 2.69 -3.05 5.74
C ILE A 39 1.40 -3.04 4.92
N LEU A 40 0.53 -2.09 5.24
CA LEU A 40 -0.74 -1.91 4.56
C LEU A 40 -0.55 -1.16 3.24
N PRO A 41 -1.45 -1.34 2.25
CA PRO A 41 -1.51 -0.46 1.08
C PRO A 41 -1.63 1.00 1.52
N GLU A 42 -1.02 1.89 0.75
CA GLU A 42 -1.40 3.30 0.83
C GLU A 42 -2.90 3.37 0.57
N SER A 43 -3.65 3.82 1.56
CA SER A 43 -5.06 4.13 1.36
C SER A 43 -5.06 5.25 0.34
N THR A 44 -5.60 5.00 -0.86
CA THR A 44 -5.92 6.08 -1.76
C THR A 44 -6.73 7.07 -0.93
N PRO A 45 -6.29 8.32 -0.72
CA PRO A 45 -7.21 9.30 -0.18
C PRO A 45 -8.37 9.30 -1.17
N GLU A 46 -9.53 8.81 -0.74
CA GLU A 46 -10.77 9.09 -1.43
C GLU A 46 -10.82 10.62 -1.43
N LYS A 47 -10.43 11.25 -2.54
CA LYS A 47 -10.73 12.67 -2.75
C LYS A 47 -12.25 12.69 -2.62
N PRO A 48 -12.83 13.31 -1.57
CA PRO A 48 -14.27 13.44 -1.54
C PRO A 48 -14.64 14.09 -2.86
N ALA A 49 -15.61 13.50 -3.57
CA ALA A 49 -16.19 14.20 -4.70
C ALA A 49 -16.64 15.56 -4.14
N ASP A 50 -15.96 16.65 -4.52
CA ASP A 50 -16.33 17.98 -4.10
C ASP A 50 -17.75 18.18 -4.66
N GLU A 51 -18.77 18.00 -3.83
CA GLU A 51 -20.18 18.17 -4.18
C GLU A 51 -20.41 19.56 -4.80
N VAL A 52 -19.55 20.52 -4.43
CA VAL A 52 -19.47 21.88 -4.96
C VAL A 52 -19.09 21.89 -6.44
N GLU A 53 -18.10 21.09 -6.88
CA GLU A 53 -17.66 21.02 -8.27
C GLU A 53 -18.74 20.39 -9.17
N ALA A 54 -19.50 19.41 -8.63
CA ALA A 54 -20.67 18.84 -9.30
C ALA A 54 -21.87 19.79 -9.40
N TRP A 55 -21.96 20.77 -8.50
CA TRP A 55 -23.05 21.77 -8.48
C TRP A 55 -22.82 22.89 -9.51
N PHE A 56 -21.57 23.35 -9.70
CA PHE A 56 -21.24 24.38 -10.68
C PHE A 56 -21.19 23.89 -12.13
N GLY A 57 -20.97 22.60 -12.39
CA GLY A 57 -20.94 22.03 -13.75
C GLY A 57 -22.30 21.64 -14.32
N ARG A 58 -23.41 22.04 -13.67
CA ARG A 58 -24.78 21.72 -14.10
C ARG A 58 -25.59 22.95 -14.53
N ASP A 59 -25.05 24.15 -14.33
CA ASP A 59 -25.79 25.42 -14.46
C ASP A 59 -25.42 26.22 -15.74
N ASP A 60 -24.62 25.64 -16.61
CA ASP A 60 -24.13 26.23 -17.87
C ASP A 60 -24.89 25.75 -19.13
N GLY A 61 -26.20 25.52 -18.99
CA GLY A 61 -27.14 25.21 -20.08
C GLY A 61 -28.17 26.30 -20.36
#